data_AF-A0A5D2CBP8-F1
#
_entry.id   AF-A0A5D2CBP8-F1
#
_cell.length_a   1.000
_cell.length_b   1.000
_cell.length_c   1.000
_cell.angle_alpha   90.00
_cell.angle_beta   90.00
_cell.angle_gamma   90.00
#
_symmetry.space_group_name_H-M   'P 1'
#
loop_
_entity.id
_entity.type
_entity.pdbx_description
1 polymer ?
#
loop_
_entity_poly.entity_id
_entity_poly.type
_entity_poly.pdbx_seq_one_letter_code
_entity_poly.pdbx_strand_id
1 'polypeptide(L)'
;MKSSLVSSKNLIRLQSAISRSFLQHSSKPISQTPFFIPIIPTNTINLYNQRYQNLQFQIRSNSTSIMSSSAFKPEQARLPPALPLSSPPLTKFKIGICQLAVTPDKEWNIQHAREAIEEAAQKGAHLVVLPEIWNSPYSNDGFPVYAEDIDAGHDASPSTAMLSEVSSRLKITVVGGSIPERCGDKLYNTCCVFGTDGKLKAKHRKIHLFDIDIPGKITFMESKTLTAGETPTIVDTDVGRIGVGICYDIRFQELAMIYASRGVHLLCYPGAFNMTTGPLHWELLQRARAVDNQV
;
A
#
# COMPACT_ATOMS: atom_id res chain seq x y z
N MET A 1 59.28 26.56 -10.54
CA MET A 1 59.03 27.51 -11.66
C MET A 1 57.74 27.10 -12.36
N LYS A 2 56.77 28.02 -12.43
CA LYS A 2 55.67 28.24 -13.41
C LYS A 2 55.07 27.01 -14.14
N SER A 3 53.79 26.71 -13.85
CA SER A 3 52.59 26.94 -14.73
C SER A 3 52.38 25.85 -15.79
N SER A 4 51.19 25.32 -16.08
CA SER A 4 49.94 26.05 -16.33
C SER A 4 48.70 25.14 -16.22
N LEU A 5 47.57 25.77 -15.87
CA LEU A 5 46.22 25.33 -16.18
C LEU A 5 45.91 25.57 -17.67
N VAL A 6 45.20 24.65 -18.32
CA VAL A 6 44.27 24.98 -19.42
C VAL A 6 42.97 24.20 -19.23
N SER A 7 41.88 24.95 -19.37
CA SER A 7 40.50 24.61 -19.12
C SER A 7 39.76 24.29 -20.43
N SER A 8 38.76 23.40 -20.30
CA SER A 8 37.43 23.42 -20.94
C SER A 8 37.24 23.22 -22.45
N LYS A 9 36.23 22.40 -22.74
CA LYS A 9 35.32 22.41 -23.91
C LYS A 9 35.92 21.93 -25.24
N ASN A 10 35.70 20.65 -25.55
CA ASN A 10 35.31 20.14 -26.88
C ASN A 10 35.13 18.62 -26.85
N LEU A 11 33.94 18.14 -26.49
CA LEU A 11 33.48 16.81 -26.91
C LEU A 11 31.95 16.73 -26.79
N ILE A 12 31.27 17.69 -27.41
CA ILE A 12 29.87 17.59 -27.82
C ILE A 12 29.84 17.89 -29.32
N ARG A 13 29.23 16.98 -30.09
CA ARG A 13 28.88 17.01 -31.53
C ARG A 13 29.99 16.69 -32.55
N LEU A 14 30.08 15.40 -32.89
CA LEU A 14 30.05 14.86 -34.26
C LEU A 14 29.82 13.35 -34.12
N GLN A 15 28.56 12.90 -34.11
CA GLN A 15 27.81 12.44 -35.29
C GLN A 15 28.41 11.21 -36.00
N SER A 16 27.68 10.10 -35.82
CA SER A 16 27.15 9.24 -36.89
C SER A 16 28.07 8.28 -37.62
N ALA A 17 27.49 7.08 -37.88
CA ALA A 17 27.96 6.00 -38.76
C ALA A 17 28.97 5.07 -38.06
N ILE A 18 28.81 3.76 -37.85
CA ILE A 18 28.02 2.67 -38.46
C ILE A 18 28.00 1.58 -37.36
N SER A 19 26.86 1.02 -36.94
CA SER A 19 26.41 -0.26 -37.50
C SER A 19 24.95 -0.50 -37.12
N ARG A 20 24.10 -0.48 -38.14
CA ARG A 20 22.74 -1.02 -38.11
C ARG A 20 22.86 -2.52 -38.33
N SER A 21 22.58 -3.34 -37.32
CA SER A 21 22.19 -4.73 -37.54
C SER A 21 20.68 -4.83 -37.41
N PHE A 22 20.06 -5.05 -38.56
CA PHE A 22 18.66 -5.40 -38.72
C PHE A 22 18.39 -6.75 -38.06
N LEU A 23 17.45 -6.80 -37.12
CA LEU A 23 16.65 -8.00 -36.89
C LEU A 23 15.29 -7.76 -37.54
N GLN A 24 15.21 -8.16 -38.82
CA GLN A 24 13.95 -8.38 -39.51
C GLN A 24 13.21 -9.52 -38.79
N HIS A 25 12.18 -9.22 -38.01
CA HIS A 25 11.14 -10.20 -37.77
C HIS A 25 10.20 -10.21 -38.98
N SER A 26 10.26 -11.32 -39.72
CA SER A 26 9.36 -11.58 -40.84
C SER A 26 7.92 -11.61 -40.37
N SER A 27 7.12 -10.66 -40.82
CA SER A 27 5.67 -10.73 -40.85
C SER A 27 5.26 -11.77 -41.90
N LYS A 28 5.09 -13.03 -41.46
CA LYS A 28 4.29 -14.01 -42.19
C LYS A 28 2.87 -14.03 -41.60
N PRO A 29 1.82 -14.00 -42.43
CA PRO A 29 0.44 -13.95 -41.97
C PRO A 29 0.09 -15.28 -41.30
N ILE A 30 -0.37 -15.21 -40.05
CA ILE A 30 -0.96 -16.35 -39.36
C ILE A 30 -2.28 -16.65 -40.07
N SER A 31 -2.37 -17.87 -40.60
CA SER A 31 -3.57 -18.46 -41.19
C SER A 31 -4.76 -18.26 -40.25
N GLN A 32 -5.77 -17.52 -40.74
CA GLN A 32 -7.08 -17.44 -40.12
C GLN A 32 -7.76 -18.82 -40.23
N THR A 33 -7.58 -19.64 -39.20
CA THR A 33 -8.51 -20.72 -38.91
C THR A 33 -9.58 -20.17 -37.96
N PRO A 34 -10.88 -20.32 -38.26
CA PRO A 34 -11.93 -19.69 -37.48
C PRO A 34 -12.00 -20.36 -36.11
N PHE A 35 -11.79 -19.57 -35.06
CA PHE A 35 -12.20 -19.96 -33.71
C PHE A 35 -13.71 -20.15 -33.72
N PHE A 36 -14.14 -21.40 -33.60
CA PHE A 36 -15.53 -21.75 -33.34
C PHE A 36 -15.92 -21.14 -31.99
N ILE A 37 -16.75 -20.10 -32.02
CA ILE A 37 -17.55 -19.69 -30.86
C ILE A 37 -18.65 -20.76 -30.76
N PRO A 38 -18.72 -21.58 -29.69
CA PRO A 38 -19.90 -22.41 -29.50
C PRO A 38 -21.06 -21.47 -29.17
N ILE A 39 -22.00 -21.36 -30.10
CA ILE A 39 -23.32 -20.80 -29.84
C ILE A 39 -23.93 -21.68 -28.74
N ILE A 40 -24.00 -21.16 -27.51
CA ILE A 40 -24.67 -21.84 -26.41
C ILE A 40 -26.17 -21.83 -26.76
N PRO A 41 -26.82 -23.00 -26.93
CA PRO A 41 -28.25 -23.03 -27.14
C PRO A 41 -28.94 -22.49 -25.89
N THR A 42 -29.95 -21.64 -26.09
CA THR A 42 -30.75 -20.91 -25.09
C THR A 42 -31.52 -21.80 -24.09
N ASN A 43 -31.21 -23.09 -23.98
CA ASN A 43 -31.86 -24.03 -23.08
C ASN A 43 -31.03 -24.44 -21.85
N THR A 44 -29.80 -23.95 -21.67
CA THR A 44 -28.97 -24.35 -20.50
C THR A 44 -29.23 -23.51 -19.24
N ILE A 45 -30.02 -22.42 -19.33
CA ILE A 45 -30.45 -21.63 -18.16
C ILE A 45 -31.57 -22.34 -17.37
N ASN A 46 -32.20 -23.39 -17.93
CA ASN A 46 -33.33 -24.08 -17.28
C ASN A 46 -32.97 -25.28 -16.40
N LEU A 47 -31.72 -25.78 -16.43
CA LEU A 47 -31.35 -26.98 -15.65
C LEU A 47 -30.95 -26.69 -14.20
N TYR A 48 -30.54 -25.46 -13.89
CA TYR A 48 -30.23 -25.07 -12.50
C TYR A 48 -31.50 -24.74 -11.70
N ASN A 49 -32.53 -24.20 -12.37
CA ASN A 49 -33.82 -23.87 -11.75
C ASN A 49 -34.77 -25.08 -11.63
N GLN A 50 -34.68 -26.08 -12.53
CA GLN A 50 -35.50 -27.30 -12.43
C GLN A 50 -35.13 -28.22 -11.27
N ARG A 51 -33.86 -28.21 -10.81
CA ARG A 51 -33.45 -29.00 -9.64
C ARG A 51 -33.99 -28.45 -8.32
N TYR A 52 -34.17 -27.13 -8.21
CA TYR A 52 -34.76 -26.50 -7.02
C TYR A 52 -36.28 -26.64 -6.96
N GLN A 53 -36.98 -26.67 -8.09
CA GLN A 53 -38.44 -26.87 -8.10
C GLN A 53 -38.85 -28.34 -7.88
N ASN A 54 -38.07 -29.31 -8.37
CA ASN A 54 -38.38 -30.73 -8.16
C ASN A 54 -38.08 -31.24 -6.74
N LEU A 55 -37.30 -30.52 -5.95
CA LEU A 55 -37.07 -30.84 -4.52
C LEU A 55 -38.23 -30.38 -3.61
N GLN A 56 -39.12 -29.52 -4.09
CA GLN A 56 -40.27 -29.03 -3.32
C GLN A 56 -41.56 -29.86 -3.54
N PHE A 57 -41.57 -30.81 -4.48
CA PHE A 57 -42.78 -31.55 -4.85
C PHE A 57 -42.83 -33.03 -4.42
N GLN A 58 -41.88 -33.49 -3.60
CA GLN A 58 -41.86 -34.89 -3.11
C GLN A 58 -41.89 -35.05 -1.59
N ILE A 59 -42.30 -34.02 -0.84
CA ILE A 59 -42.56 -34.15 0.61
C ILE A 59 -44.04 -33.87 0.89
N ARG A 60 -44.91 -34.78 0.43
CA ARG A 60 -46.26 -34.95 0.97
C ARG A 60 -46.58 -36.43 1.04
N SER A 61 -46.27 -36.99 2.21
CA SER A 61 -46.91 -38.15 2.87
C SER A 61 -45.83 -38.90 3.64
N ASN A 62 -45.58 -38.47 4.87
CA ASN A 62 -45.47 -39.37 6.01
C ASN A 62 -45.35 -38.54 7.29
N SER A 63 -46.28 -38.80 8.19
CA SER A 63 -46.39 -38.23 9.52
C SER A 63 -45.22 -38.69 10.37
N THR A 64 -44.21 -37.84 10.52
CA THR A 64 -43.18 -37.97 11.54
C THR A 64 -42.90 -36.58 12.09
N SER A 65 -42.95 -36.43 13.41
CA SER A 65 -42.81 -35.17 14.12
C SER A 65 -41.54 -34.43 13.68
N ILE A 66 -41.71 -33.36 12.91
CA ILE A 66 -40.65 -32.40 12.64
C ILE A 66 -40.43 -31.66 13.95
N MET A 67 -39.37 -32.03 14.67
CA MET A 67 -38.82 -31.18 15.72
C MET A 67 -38.65 -29.79 15.14
N SER A 68 -39.18 -28.78 15.83
CA SER A 68 -39.13 -27.39 15.43
C SER A 68 -37.72 -27.06 14.94
N SER A 69 -37.56 -26.82 13.65
CA SER A 69 -36.37 -26.19 13.13
C SER A 69 -36.29 -24.83 13.83
N SER A 70 -35.40 -24.70 14.82
CA SER A 70 -35.04 -23.40 15.36
C SER A 70 -34.74 -22.52 14.15
N ALA A 71 -35.46 -21.41 14.01
CA ALA A 71 -35.29 -20.48 12.89
C ALA A 71 -33.87 -19.89 12.97
N PHE A 72 -32.90 -20.63 12.43
CA PHE A 72 -31.52 -20.20 12.38
C PHE A 72 -31.47 -19.05 11.38
N LYS A 73 -31.34 -17.86 11.94
CA LYS A 73 -31.18 -16.61 11.22
C LYS A 73 -29.68 -16.36 11.07
N PRO A 74 -29.04 -16.68 9.94
CA PRO A 74 -27.60 -16.49 9.75
C PRO A 74 -27.17 -15.02 9.96
N GLU A 75 -28.09 -14.07 9.83
CA GLU A 75 -27.91 -12.67 10.19
C GLU A 75 -27.77 -12.43 11.71
N GLN A 76 -28.37 -13.28 12.55
CA GLN A 76 -28.24 -13.22 14.01
C GLN A 76 -26.99 -13.93 14.52
N ALA A 77 -26.39 -14.82 13.72
CA ALA A 77 -25.06 -15.37 14.01
C ALA A 77 -23.94 -14.32 13.86
N ARG A 78 -24.22 -13.21 13.17
CA ARG A 78 -23.37 -12.01 13.14
C ARG A 78 -23.73 -11.08 14.30
N LEU A 79 -23.67 -11.55 15.54
CA LEU A 79 -23.90 -10.67 16.69
C LEU A 79 -22.78 -10.77 17.74
N PRO A 80 -22.40 -9.64 18.37
CA PRO A 80 -23.09 -8.36 18.35
C PRO A 80 -22.99 -7.64 16.99
N PRO A 81 -24.05 -6.92 16.58
CA PRO A 81 -24.08 -6.26 15.29
C PRO A 81 -22.95 -5.24 15.31
N ALA A 82 -22.21 -5.11 14.21
CA ALA A 82 -21.16 -4.12 14.12
C ALA A 82 -21.73 -2.76 14.54
N LEU A 83 -21.15 -2.16 15.59
CA LEU A 83 -21.55 -0.84 16.04
C LEU A 83 -21.43 0.10 14.82
N PRO A 84 -22.49 0.83 14.44
CA PRO A 84 -22.38 1.80 13.37
C PRO A 84 -21.44 2.90 13.85
N LEU A 85 -20.18 2.84 13.41
CA LEU A 85 -19.20 3.87 13.70
C LEU A 85 -19.55 5.08 12.83
N SER A 86 -19.55 6.28 13.41
CA SER A 86 -19.66 7.50 12.63
C SER A 86 -18.52 7.52 11.60
N SER A 87 -18.85 7.49 10.32
CA SER A 87 -17.86 7.53 9.25
C SER A 87 -17.66 8.97 8.78
N PRO A 88 -16.40 9.40 8.53
CA PRO A 88 -16.16 10.66 7.84
C PRO A 88 -16.80 10.63 6.43
N PRO A 89 -17.17 11.79 5.87
CA PRO A 89 -17.78 11.86 4.55
C PRO A 89 -16.87 11.23 3.49
N LEU A 90 -17.45 10.39 2.63
CA LEU A 90 -16.73 9.76 1.53
C LEU A 90 -17.21 10.36 0.21
N THR A 91 -16.27 10.94 -0.54
CA THR A 91 -16.51 11.45 -1.89
C THR A 91 -15.56 10.79 -2.87
N LYS A 92 -15.76 10.99 -4.18
CA LYS A 92 -14.80 10.52 -5.18
C LYS A 92 -13.57 11.42 -5.15
N PHE A 93 -12.40 10.85 -4.90
CA PHE A 93 -11.12 11.56 -4.93
C PHE A 93 -10.07 10.80 -5.75
N LYS A 94 -8.96 11.47 -6.03
CA LYS A 94 -7.79 10.89 -6.70
C LYS A 94 -6.68 10.68 -5.68
N ILE A 95 -5.99 9.54 -5.80
CA ILE A 95 -4.85 9.16 -4.97
C ILE A 95 -3.57 9.27 -5.81
N GLY A 96 -2.55 9.93 -5.26
CA GLY A 96 -1.18 9.87 -5.78
C GLY A 96 -0.37 8.87 -4.95
N ILE A 97 0.19 7.85 -5.60
CA ILE A 97 1.08 6.88 -4.94
C ILE A 97 2.49 7.13 -5.49
N CYS A 98 3.37 7.64 -4.63
CA CYS A 98 4.72 8.03 -5.01
C CYS A 98 5.67 6.83 -4.85
N GLN A 99 6.43 6.54 -5.89
CA GLN A 99 7.54 5.58 -5.84
C GLN A 99 8.84 6.34 -6.00
N LEU A 100 9.66 6.36 -4.95
CA LEU A 100 10.85 7.20 -4.86
C LEU A 100 12.12 6.33 -4.86
N ALA A 101 13.14 6.78 -5.59
CA ALA A 101 14.48 6.26 -5.41
C ALA A 101 15.12 6.97 -4.21
N VAL A 102 15.70 6.18 -3.30
CA VAL A 102 16.26 6.71 -2.04
C VAL A 102 17.77 6.69 -2.09
N THR A 103 18.40 7.76 -1.61
CA THR A 103 19.86 7.94 -1.54
C THR A 103 20.34 8.07 -0.09
N PRO A 104 21.66 8.04 0.17
CA PRO A 104 22.20 8.39 1.48
C PRO A 104 22.06 9.87 1.87
N ASP A 105 21.72 10.76 0.94
CA ASP A 105 21.52 12.18 1.20
C ASP A 105 20.07 12.44 1.63
N LYS A 106 19.87 12.67 2.94
CA LYS A 106 18.56 12.90 3.53
C LYS A 106 17.89 14.16 2.95
N GLU A 107 18.64 15.24 2.78
CA GLU A 107 18.08 16.50 2.30
C GLU A 107 17.59 16.34 0.85
N TRP A 108 18.39 15.65 0.02
CA TRP A 108 17.98 15.30 -1.33
C TRP A 108 16.70 14.46 -1.33
N ASN A 109 16.60 13.44 -0.46
CA ASN A 109 15.40 12.60 -0.37
C ASN A 109 14.16 13.41 0.05
N ILE A 110 14.30 14.34 0.99
CA ILE A 110 13.23 15.25 1.44
C ILE A 110 12.77 16.15 0.29
N GLN A 111 13.70 16.76 -0.43
CA GLN A 111 13.37 17.60 -1.58
C GLN A 111 12.71 16.78 -2.70
N HIS A 112 13.20 15.59 -2.99
CA HIS A 112 12.63 14.70 -3.99
C HIS A 112 11.21 14.23 -3.63
N ALA A 113 10.98 13.90 -2.36
CA ALA A 113 9.64 13.56 -1.86
C ALA A 113 8.66 14.73 -1.97
N ARG A 114 9.12 15.95 -1.64
CA ARG A 114 8.33 17.19 -1.81
C ARG A 114 7.90 17.37 -3.26
N GLU A 115 8.82 17.26 -4.22
CA GLU A 115 8.54 17.41 -5.65
C GLU A 115 7.49 16.39 -6.12
N ALA A 116 7.62 15.13 -5.69
CA ALA A 116 6.66 14.08 -6.04
C ALA A 116 5.25 14.34 -5.45
N ILE A 117 5.17 14.86 -4.21
CA ILE A 117 3.89 15.26 -3.59
C ILE A 117 3.26 16.41 -4.38
N GLU A 118 4.04 17.43 -4.72
CA GLU A 118 3.58 18.59 -5.48
C GLU A 118 3.09 18.18 -6.88
N GLU A 119 3.82 17.31 -7.57
CA GLU A 119 3.39 16.77 -8.87
C GLU A 119 2.07 16.00 -8.76
N ALA A 120 1.90 15.17 -7.73
CA ALA A 120 0.67 14.43 -7.50
C ALA A 120 -0.52 15.38 -7.22
N ALA A 121 -0.31 16.40 -6.41
CA ALA A 121 -1.32 17.42 -6.11
C ALA A 121 -1.69 18.25 -7.33
N GLN A 122 -0.71 18.64 -8.17
CA GLN A 122 -0.95 19.32 -9.45
C GLN A 122 -1.81 18.47 -10.40
N LYS A 123 -1.67 17.14 -10.34
CA LYS A 123 -2.53 16.19 -11.07
C LYS A 123 -3.90 15.99 -10.40
N GLY A 124 -4.22 16.70 -9.33
CA GLY A 124 -5.51 16.70 -8.64
C GLY A 124 -5.67 15.61 -7.59
N ALA A 125 -4.58 15.07 -7.04
CA ALA A 125 -4.65 14.15 -5.90
C ALA A 125 -5.11 14.89 -4.63
N HIS A 126 -6.06 14.31 -3.89
CA HIS A 126 -6.46 14.78 -2.56
C HIS A 126 -5.84 13.93 -1.43
N LEU A 127 -5.36 12.74 -1.79
CA LEU A 127 -4.57 11.86 -0.93
C LEU A 127 -3.26 11.55 -1.63
N VAL A 128 -2.13 11.78 -0.96
CA VAL A 128 -0.80 11.36 -1.44
C VAL A 128 -0.18 10.37 -0.46
N VAL A 129 0.44 9.33 -0.98
CA VAL A 129 1.09 8.26 -0.21
C VAL A 129 2.56 8.14 -0.62
N LEU A 130 3.47 8.28 0.35
CA LEU A 130 4.91 8.03 0.18
C LEU A 130 5.27 6.57 0.52
N PRO A 131 6.45 6.06 0.08
CA PRO A 131 6.88 4.69 0.36
C PRO A 131 7.48 4.53 1.77
N GLU A 132 7.79 3.30 2.17
CA GLU A 132 8.47 2.99 3.44
C GLU A 132 9.92 3.51 3.44
N ILE A 133 10.37 4.08 4.58
CA ILE A 133 11.72 4.61 4.83
C ILE A 133 12.23 5.42 3.64
N TRP A 134 11.45 6.42 3.25
CA TRP A 134 11.74 7.20 2.04
C TRP A 134 12.83 8.26 2.26
N ASN A 135 13.13 8.62 3.51
CA ASN A 135 14.08 9.68 3.84
C ASN A 135 15.54 9.19 3.96
N SER A 136 15.78 7.88 3.89
CA SER A 136 17.11 7.29 4.14
C SER A 136 17.25 5.86 3.59
N PRO A 137 18.48 5.35 3.39
CA PRO A 137 18.67 3.96 3.01
C PRO A 137 18.08 2.99 4.04
N TYR A 138 17.38 1.95 3.56
CA TYR A 138 16.81 0.91 4.41
C TYR A 138 17.89 -0.05 4.92
N SER A 139 18.46 0.22 6.10
CA SER A 139 19.47 -0.64 6.73
C SER A 139 19.52 -0.50 8.25
N ASN A 140 19.89 -1.60 8.93
CA ASN A 140 20.04 -1.62 10.39
C ASN A 140 21.09 -0.63 10.90
N ASP A 141 22.17 -0.40 10.14
CA ASP A 141 23.21 0.57 10.50
C ASP A 141 22.76 2.01 10.20
N GLY A 142 21.87 2.19 9.23
CA GLY A 142 21.33 3.49 8.83
C GLY A 142 20.27 4.01 9.81
N PHE A 143 19.38 3.14 10.30
CA PHE A 143 18.24 3.60 11.11
C PHE A 143 18.62 4.53 12.28
N PRO A 144 19.66 4.26 13.10
CA PRO A 144 20.03 5.15 14.19
C PRO A 144 20.58 6.50 13.72
N VAL A 145 21.26 6.52 12.57
CA VAL A 145 21.89 7.72 11.99
C VAL A 145 20.85 8.65 11.39
N TYR A 146 19.85 8.09 10.71
CA TYR A 146 18.83 8.86 10.02
C TYR A 146 17.57 9.11 10.84
N ALA A 147 17.45 8.51 12.04
CA ALA A 147 16.27 8.67 12.87
C ALA A 147 16.02 10.11 13.31
N GLU A 148 14.75 10.48 13.32
CA GLU A 148 14.28 11.82 13.70
C GLU A 148 13.36 11.72 14.92
N ASP A 149 13.42 12.71 15.80
CA ASP A 149 12.49 12.82 16.93
C ASP A 149 11.28 13.64 16.49
N ILE A 150 10.20 12.93 16.17
CA ILE A 150 8.97 13.50 15.64
C ILE A 150 8.26 14.36 16.69
N ASP A 151 8.40 14.03 17.98
CA ASP A 151 7.68 14.70 19.07
C ASP A 151 8.46 15.91 19.62
N ALA A 152 9.76 16.02 19.33
CA ALA A 152 10.62 17.14 19.73
C ALA A 152 10.46 18.41 18.84
N GLY A 153 9.57 18.38 17.84
CA GLY A 153 9.25 19.53 16.99
C GLY A 153 9.95 19.54 15.64
N HIS A 154 9.68 20.59 14.85
CA HIS A 154 10.03 20.62 13.42
C HIS A 154 11.54 20.51 13.15
N ASP A 155 12.38 21.17 13.95
CA ASP A 155 13.84 21.14 13.75
C ASP A 155 14.44 19.76 14.04
N ALA A 156 13.81 18.97 14.91
CA ALA A 156 14.22 17.62 15.25
C ALA A 156 13.71 16.56 14.25
N SER A 157 12.75 16.93 13.40
CA SER A 157 12.23 16.09 12.33
C SER A 157 11.93 16.86 11.05
N PRO A 158 12.95 17.22 10.26
CA PRO A 158 12.77 17.94 8.99
C PRO A 158 11.89 17.17 8.00
N SER A 159 11.90 15.83 8.05
CA SER A 159 11.04 15.00 7.19
C SER A 159 9.57 15.24 7.48
N THR A 160 9.16 15.24 8.76
CA THR A 160 7.76 15.47 9.15
C THR A 160 7.35 16.94 9.07
N ALA A 161 8.29 17.86 9.32
CA ALA A 161 8.08 19.29 9.11
C ALA A 161 7.73 19.61 7.64
N MET A 162 8.46 19.00 6.69
CA MET A 162 8.15 19.11 5.26
C MET A 162 6.74 18.60 4.94
N LEU A 163 6.36 17.42 5.45
CA LEU A 163 5.05 16.82 5.22
C LEU A 163 3.90 17.66 5.78
N SER A 164 4.09 18.21 6.99
CA SER A 164 3.15 19.15 7.62
C SER A 164 2.94 20.41 6.77
N GLU A 165 4.04 21.03 6.32
CA GLU A 165 3.97 22.25 5.50
C GLU A 165 3.29 22.00 4.16
N VAL A 166 3.72 20.97 3.40
CA VAL A 166 3.20 20.69 2.06
C VAL A 166 1.73 20.28 2.08
N SER A 167 1.31 19.50 3.09
CA SER A 167 -0.10 19.10 3.24
C SER A 167 -1.02 20.30 3.51
N SER A 168 -0.59 21.22 4.38
CA SER A 168 -1.34 22.46 4.66
C SER A 168 -1.39 23.41 3.48
N ARG A 169 -0.26 23.59 2.79
CA ARG A 169 -0.16 24.50 1.64
C ARG A 169 -0.99 24.01 0.45
N LEU A 170 -0.92 22.72 0.15
CA LEU A 170 -1.63 22.11 -0.99
C LEU A 170 -3.07 21.69 -0.66
N LYS A 171 -3.47 21.74 0.62
CA LYS A 171 -4.80 21.30 1.10
C LYS A 171 -5.11 19.86 0.73
N ILE A 172 -4.13 18.98 0.95
CA ILE A 172 -4.24 17.53 0.71
C ILE A 172 -3.97 16.74 1.99
N THR A 173 -4.50 15.51 2.05
CA THR A 173 -4.08 14.53 3.05
C THR A 173 -2.83 13.82 2.57
N VAL A 174 -1.84 13.64 3.46
CA VAL A 174 -0.60 12.94 3.14
C VAL A 174 -0.41 11.77 4.10
N VAL A 175 -0.38 10.54 3.58
CA VAL A 175 0.18 9.39 4.29
C VAL A 175 1.68 9.41 4.00
N GLY A 176 2.44 9.88 4.98
CA GLY A 176 3.85 10.23 4.87
C GLY A 176 4.80 9.05 4.76
N GLY A 177 4.37 7.92 4.20
CA GLY A 177 5.22 6.73 4.06
C GLY A 177 5.73 6.30 5.42
N SER A 178 7.00 5.96 5.55
CA SER A 178 7.62 5.91 6.87
C SER A 178 9.03 6.48 6.92
N ILE A 179 9.48 6.79 8.12
CA ILE A 179 10.86 7.19 8.45
C ILE A 179 11.33 6.44 9.70
N PRO A 180 12.64 6.34 9.94
CA PRO A 180 13.14 5.93 11.24
C PRO A 180 12.80 7.02 12.27
N GLU A 181 12.06 6.68 13.32
CA GLU A 181 11.71 7.57 14.43
C GLU A 181 12.61 7.26 15.63
N ARG A 182 13.10 8.30 16.30
CA ARG A 182 13.74 8.21 17.60
C ARG A 182 12.77 8.62 18.70
N CYS A 183 12.68 7.81 19.74
CA CYS A 183 11.90 8.12 20.94
C CYS A 183 12.65 7.60 22.17
N GLY A 184 13.38 8.51 22.82
CA GLY A 184 14.39 8.14 23.82
C GLY A 184 15.45 7.20 23.23
N ASP A 185 15.70 6.09 23.91
CA ASP A 185 16.68 5.07 23.48
C ASP A 185 16.16 4.11 22.40
N LYS A 186 14.87 4.21 22.05
CA LYS A 186 14.21 3.31 21.11
C LYS A 186 14.13 3.94 19.72
N LEU A 187 14.17 3.06 18.74
CA LEU A 187 13.98 3.38 17.33
C LEU A 187 12.75 2.67 16.79
N TYR A 188 12.02 3.31 15.89
CA TYR A 188 10.82 2.75 15.29
C TYR A 188 10.79 3.00 13.78
N ASN A 189 10.07 2.15 13.03
CA ASN A 189 9.70 2.42 11.64
C ASN A 189 8.30 3.06 11.67
N THR A 190 8.21 4.35 11.37
CA THR A 190 7.02 5.16 11.73
C THR A 190 6.43 5.88 10.54
N CYS A 191 5.13 5.65 10.33
CA CYS A 191 4.29 6.33 9.35
C CYS A 191 3.47 7.43 10.02
N CYS A 192 3.59 8.65 9.49
CA CYS A 192 2.80 9.80 9.94
C CYS A 192 1.73 10.16 8.91
N VAL A 193 0.53 10.48 9.36
CA VAL A 193 -0.56 10.96 8.50
C VAL A 193 -0.83 12.43 8.81
N PHE A 194 -0.77 13.28 7.79
CA PHE A 194 -1.03 14.71 7.90
C PHE A 194 -2.35 15.08 7.23
N GLY A 195 -3.14 15.90 7.92
CA GLY A 195 -4.40 16.44 7.39
C GLY A 195 -4.18 17.65 6.47
N THR A 196 -5.26 18.11 5.85
CA THR A 196 -5.28 19.29 4.96
C THR A 196 -4.96 20.61 5.66
N ASP A 197 -4.92 20.61 6.99
CA ASP A 197 -4.49 21.74 7.84
C ASP A 197 -3.02 21.66 8.25
N GLY A 198 -2.28 20.63 7.83
CA GLY A 198 -0.90 20.37 8.21
C GLY A 198 -0.73 19.64 9.54
N LYS A 199 -1.81 19.37 10.28
CA LYS A 199 -1.66 18.71 11.58
C LYS A 199 -1.34 17.24 11.41
N LEU A 200 -0.48 16.73 12.28
CA LEU A 200 -0.27 15.30 12.46
C LEU A 200 -1.55 14.67 13.02
N LYS A 201 -2.26 13.91 12.19
CA LYS A 201 -3.53 13.25 12.52
C LYS A 201 -3.31 11.88 13.17
N ALA A 202 -2.25 11.19 12.78
CA ALA A 202 -1.89 9.90 13.36
C ALA A 202 -0.40 9.58 13.16
N LYS A 203 0.13 8.77 14.08
CA LYS A 203 1.47 8.21 14.05
C LYS A 203 1.35 6.70 14.24
N HIS A 204 1.75 5.92 13.23
CA HIS A 204 1.73 4.46 13.23
C HIS A 204 3.16 3.93 13.27
N ARG A 205 3.51 3.23 14.35
CA ARG A 205 4.77 2.48 14.44
C ARG A 205 4.52 1.06 13.95
N LYS A 206 5.34 0.59 13.01
CA LYS A 206 5.25 -0.76 12.41
C LYS A 206 5.14 -1.82 13.50
N ILE A 207 4.09 -2.63 13.44
CA ILE A 207 3.78 -3.60 14.49
C ILE A 207 4.59 -4.89 14.26
N HIS A 208 4.62 -5.36 13.02
CA HIS A 208 5.32 -6.58 12.66
C HIS A 208 6.65 -6.23 11.98
N LEU A 209 7.74 -6.36 12.74
CA LEU A 209 9.09 -6.12 12.23
C LEU A 209 9.48 -7.16 11.18
N PHE A 210 10.26 -6.73 10.19
CA PHE A 210 10.71 -7.57 9.09
C PHE A 210 11.91 -8.43 9.50
N ASP A 211 11.61 -9.53 10.17
CA ASP A 211 12.59 -10.54 10.55
C ASP A 211 12.43 -11.77 9.65
N ILE A 212 13.31 -11.90 8.65
CA ILE A 212 13.33 -13.03 7.74
C ILE A 212 14.72 -13.63 7.63
N ASP A 213 14.74 -14.95 7.47
CA ASP A 213 15.92 -15.71 7.09
C ASP A 213 15.53 -16.71 6.01
N ILE A 214 15.88 -16.39 4.76
CA ILE A 214 15.70 -17.25 3.60
C ILE A 214 17.09 -17.71 3.17
N PRO A 215 17.50 -18.94 3.55
CA PRO A 215 18.84 -19.44 3.30
C PRO A 215 19.28 -19.27 1.84
N GLY A 216 20.46 -18.67 1.65
CA GLY A 216 21.04 -18.43 0.33
C GLY A 216 20.38 -17.32 -0.51
N LYS A 217 19.39 -16.59 0.03
CA LYS A 217 18.73 -15.48 -0.68
C LYS A 217 18.77 -14.17 0.08
N ILE A 218 18.19 -14.12 1.27
CA ILE A 218 18.10 -12.89 2.06
C ILE A 218 17.92 -13.21 3.55
N THR A 219 18.72 -12.55 4.37
CA THR A 219 18.56 -12.54 5.82
C THR A 219 18.53 -11.08 6.25
N PHE A 220 17.44 -10.66 6.89
CA PHE A 220 17.29 -9.32 7.44
C PHE A 220 16.51 -9.41 8.74
N MET A 221 17.00 -8.75 9.78
CA MET A 221 16.39 -8.74 11.12
C MET A 221 16.23 -7.30 11.54
N GLU A 222 15.08 -6.70 11.24
CA GLU A 222 14.74 -5.33 11.59
C GLU A 222 14.74 -5.13 13.12
N SER A 223 14.37 -6.18 13.88
CA SER A 223 14.36 -6.19 15.34
C SER A 223 15.73 -6.06 16.02
N LYS A 224 16.84 -6.19 15.27
CA LYS A 224 18.17 -5.90 15.80
C LYS A 224 18.36 -4.43 16.16
N THR A 225 17.63 -3.55 15.50
CA THR A 225 17.78 -2.10 15.65
C THR A 225 16.47 -1.41 16.00
N LEU A 226 15.34 -1.85 15.41
CA LEU A 226 14.05 -1.22 15.61
C LEU A 226 13.23 -1.94 16.69
N THR A 227 12.36 -1.18 17.34
CA THR A 227 11.33 -1.63 18.27
C THR A 227 10.00 -1.69 17.54
N ALA A 228 9.21 -2.73 17.83
CA ALA A 228 7.85 -2.88 17.30
C ALA A 228 6.91 -1.83 17.91
N GLY A 229 5.92 -1.39 17.13
CA GLY A 229 4.73 -0.73 17.62
C GLY A 229 3.79 -1.72 18.32
N GLU A 230 2.89 -1.20 19.16
CA GLU A 230 2.01 -2.03 20.00
C GLU A 230 0.53 -1.87 19.65
N THR A 231 0.17 -0.90 18.79
CA THR A 231 -1.23 -0.52 18.56
C THR A 231 -1.55 -0.37 17.08
N PRO A 232 -2.64 -1.02 16.59
CA PRO A 232 -3.21 -0.72 15.28
C PRO A 232 -3.60 0.76 15.15
N THR A 233 -3.38 1.37 13.99
CA THR A 233 -3.63 2.80 13.77
C THR A 233 -4.73 3.01 12.74
N ILE A 234 -5.77 3.73 13.16
CA ILE A 234 -6.89 4.18 12.32
C ILE A 234 -7.00 5.69 12.47
N VAL A 235 -7.22 6.37 11.35
CA VAL A 235 -7.30 7.84 11.33
C VAL A 235 -8.44 8.31 10.44
N ASP A 236 -9.23 9.24 10.96
CA ASP A 236 -10.26 9.95 10.18
C ASP A 236 -9.65 11.16 9.49
N THR A 237 -9.91 11.27 8.19
CA THR A 237 -9.41 12.31 7.29
C THR A 237 -10.53 12.81 6.39
N ASP A 238 -10.28 13.89 5.66
CA ASP A 238 -11.22 14.46 4.69
C ASP A 238 -11.47 13.53 3.48
N VAL A 239 -10.59 12.53 3.29
CA VAL A 239 -10.70 11.50 2.24
C VAL A 239 -11.21 10.16 2.76
N GLY A 240 -11.71 10.12 4.00
CA GLY A 240 -12.25 8.92 4.63
C GLY A 240 -11.42 8.43 5.81
N ARG A 241 -11.80 7.25 6.33
CA ARG A 241 -11.13 6.58 7.43
C ARG A 241 -10.05 5.65 6.86
N ILE A 242 -8.81 5.79 7.31
CA ILE A 242 -7.66 5.03 6.80
C ILE A 242 -7.13 4.11 7.91
N GLY A 243 -6.95 2.84 7.60
CA GLY A 243 -6.14 1.90 8.39
C GLY A 243 -4.71 1.88 7.89
N VAL A 244 -3.73 2.08 8.77
CA VAL A 244 -2.31 2.21 8.40
C VAL A 244 -1.54 0.98 8.85
N GLY A 245 -0.80 0.36 7.93
CA GLY A 245 0.22 -0.62 8.23
C GLY A 245 1.51 -0.29 7.47
N ILE A 246 2.63 -0.91 7.81
CA ILE A 246 3.89 -0.72 7.08
C ILE A 246 4.42 -2.08 6.62
N CYS A 247 4.57 -2.21 5.30
CA CYS A 247 5.27 -3.30 4.63
C CYS A 247 4.90 -4.69 5.14
N TYR A 248 5.70 -5.27 6.05
CA TYR A 248 5.53 -6.61 6.58
C TYR A 248 4.21 -6.80 7.35
N ASP A 249 3.61 -5.73 7.87
CA ASP A 249 2.26 -5.73 8.42
C ASP A 249 1.22 -6.31 7.46
N ILE A 250 1.40 -6.17 6.14
CA ILE A 250 0.48 -6.72 5.14
C ILE A 250 0.40 -8.25 5.19
N ARG A 251 1.37 -8.95 5.80
CA ARG A 251 1.34 -10.42 5.93
C ARG A 251 0.35 -10.91 6.98
N PHE A 252 -0.09 -10.04 7.89
CA PHE A 252 -0.94 -10.39 9.03
C PHE A 252 -2.38 -9.94 8.74
N GLN A 253 -3.22 -10.88 8.30
CA GLN A 253 -4.61 -10.61 7.91
C GLN A 253 -5.43 -10.08 9.09
N GLU A 254 -5.09 -10.48 10.31
CA GLU A 254 -5.73 -10.06 11.56
C GLU A 254 -5.75 -8.54 11.71
N LEU A 255 -4.65 -7.88 11.30
CA LEU A 255 -4.56 -6.43 11.33
C LEU A 255 -5.57 -5.77 10.38
N ALA A 256 -5.67 -6.28 9.15
CA ALA A 256 -6.65 -5.80 8.18
C ALA A 256 -8.10 -6.07 8.62
N MET A 257 -8.37 -7.22 9.22
CA MET A 257 -9.69 -7.55 9.78
C MET A 257 -10.09 -6.59 10.91
N ILE A 258 -9.16 -6.26 11.81
CA ILE A 258 -9.38 -5.26 12.87
C ILE A 258 -9.73 -3.91 12.25
N TYR A 259 -8.99 -3.48 11.23
CA TYR A 259 -9.26 -2.23 10.51
C TYR A 259 -10.64 -2.23 9.84
N ALA A 260 -10.98 -3.29 9.12
CA ALA A 260 -12.28 -3.44 8.46
C ALA A 260 -13.44 -3.42 9.46
N SER A 261 -13.32 -4.13 10.58
CA SER A 261 -14.33 -4.12 11.65
C SER A 261 -14.55 -2.75 12.28
N ARG A 262 -13.60 -1.82 12.09
CA ARG A 262 -13.65 -0.44 12.56
C ARG A 262 -14.02 0.56 11.45
N GLY A 263 -14.53 0.05 10.33
CA GLY A 263 -15.13 0.84 9.26
C GLY A 263 -14.12 1.69 8.49
N VAL A 264 -12.88 1.22 8.32
CA VAL A 264 -11.94 1.89 7.41
C VAL A 264 -12.48 1.82 5.98
N HIS A 265 -12.26 2.90 5.22
CA HIS A 265 -12.58 2.96 3.79
C HIS A 265 -11.37 2.61 2.92
N LEU A 266 -10.16 2.65 3.48
CA LEU A 266 -8.90 2.41 2.79
C LEU A 266 -7.90 1.76 3.75
N LEU A 267 -7.18 0.76 3.24
CA LEU A 267 -5.97 0.25 3.87
C LEU A 267 -4.74 0.81 3.16
N CYS A 268 -3.80 1.36 3.91
CA CYS A 268 -2.57 1.91 3.36
C CYS A 268 -1.36 1.18 3.93
N TYR A 269 -0.57 0.56 3.03
CA TYR A 269 0.65 -0.17 3.37
C TYR A 269 1.85 0.39 2.60
N PRO A 270 2.45 1.53 3.01
CA PRO A 270 3.77 1.91 2.52
C PRO A 270 4.75 0.76 2.74
N GLY A 271 5.52 0.39 1.71
CA GLY A 271 6.42 -0.76 1.83
C GLY A 271 7.54 -0.79 0.81
N ALA A 272 8.63 -1.47 1.20
CA ALA A 272 9.79 -1.74 0.36
C ALA A 272 10.04 -3.26 0.28
N PHE A 273 9.28 -3.97 -0.56
CA PHE A 273 9.49 -5.40 -0.77
C PHE A 273 10.78 -5.66 -1.58
N ASN A 274 11.53 -6.69 -1.18
CA ASN A 274 12.71 -7.13 -1.93
C ASN A 274 12.33 -7.95 -3.18
N MET A 275 13.30 -8.13 -4.09
CA MET A 275 13.10 -8.86 -5.35
C MET A 275 12.94 -10.38 -5.19
N THR A 276 13.16 -10.94 -4.00
CA THR A 276 12.89 -12.36 -3.72
C THR A 276 11.41 -12.59 -3.38
N THR A 277 10.86 -11.80 -2.45
CA THR A 277 9.47 -11.95 -1.98
C THR A 277 8.47 -11.12 -2.77
N GLY A 278 8.91 -10.02 -3.38
CA GLY A 278 8.08 -9.09 -4.16
C GLY A 278 7.30 -9.78 -5.28
N PRO A 279 7.98 -10.42 -6.25
CA PRO A 279 7.33 -11.08 -7.38
C PRO A 279 6.31 -12.15 -7.00
N LEU A 280 6.46 -12.76 -5.81
CA LEU A 280 5.58 -13.84 -5.35
C LEU A 280 4.42 -13.34 -4.49
N HIS A 281 4.64 -12.31 -3.68
CA HIS A 281 3.73 -11.97 -2.58
C HIS A 281 3.12 -10.57 -2.66
N TRP A 282 3.77 -9.61 -3.36
CA TRP A 282 3.35 -8.20 -3.29
C TRP A 282 1.93 -7.98 -3.83
N GLU A 283 1.64 -8.46 -5.05
CA GLU A 283 0.31 -8.34 -5.65
C GLU A 283 -0.72 -9.24 -4.95
N LEU A 284 -0.32 -10.45 -4.59
CA LEU A 284 -1.20 -11.41 -3.94
C LEU A 284 -1.74 -10.88 -2.60
N LEU A 285 -0.85 -10.40 -1.73
CA LEU A 285 -1.23 -9.97 -0.40
C LEU A 285 -2.14 -8.74 -0.45
N GLN A 286 -1.81 -7.71 -1.24
CA GLN A 286 -2.67 -6.51 -1.34
C GLN A 286 -4.08 -6.85 -1.85
N ARG A 287 -4.19 -7.72 -2.86
CA ARG A 287 -5.49 -8.14 -3.41
C ARG A 287 -6.30 -8.95 -2.41
N ALA A 288 -5.64 -9.83 -1.65
CA ALA A 288 -6.27 -10.60 -0.57
C ALA A 288 -6.80 -9.67 0.52
N ARG A 289 -6.00 -8.69 0.98
CA ARG A 289 -6.45 -7.71 1.98
C ARG A 289 -7.65 -6.91 1.49
N ALA A 290 -7.65 -6.46 0.23
CA ALA A 290 -8.77 -5.71 -0.36
C ALA A 290 -10.05 -6.56 -0.46
N VAL A 291 -9.97 -7.75 -1.06
CA VAL A 291 -11.15 -8.58 -1.35
C VAL A 291 -11.78 -9.17 -0.09
N ASP A 292 -10.98 -9.64 0.87
CA ASP A 292 -11.50 -10.29 2.09
C ASP A 292 -12.15 -9.28 3.05
N ASN A 293 -11.71 -8.02 2.99
CA ASN A 293 -12.18 -6.96 3.89
C ASN A 293 -13.10 -5.94 3.23
N GLN A 294 -13.34 -6.05 1.91
CA GLN A 294 -14.19 -5.15 1.11
C GLN A 294 -13.76 -3.68 1.16
N VAL A 295 -12.45 -3.44 1.02
CA VAL A 295 -11.78 -2.12 1.08
C VAL A 295 -10.81 -1.92 -0.07
#